data_AF-A0A2N5CS18-F1
#
_entry.id   AF-A0A2N5CS18-F1
#
_cell.length_a   1.000
_cell.length_b   1.000
_cell.length_c   1.000
_cell.angle_alpha   90.00
_cell.angle_beta   90.00
_cell.angle_gamma   90.00
#
_symmetry.space_group_name_H-M   'P 1'
#
loop_
_entity.id
_entity.type
_entity.pdbx_description
1 polymer ?
#
loop_
_entity_poly.entity_id
_entity_poly.type
_entity_poly.pdbx_seq_one_letter_code
_entity_poly.pdbx_strand_id
1 'polypeptide(L)'
;MPFFVLLFSPRGAIGRGPFWTGLFLLLGLEIGGFLAFGRHGAAPMAAIPLVGPWLVDVSGPALGFDGWIPGLLILALQGWISGVLCLKRLRDMGHGAGPLVGVWGLDLILTGALMAWMGHLQGMAVIVPIFTGAGASGLLWLALLGWLGVEPGPRRATPDPALAPAAMAAG
;
A
#
# COMPACT_ATOMS: atom_id res chain seq x y z
N MET A 1 9.62 -1.81 -18.33
CA MET A 1 10.35 -2.04 -17.06
C MET A 1 10.48 -0.78 -16.16
N PRO A 2 9.42 -0.01 -15.88
CA PRO A 2 9.54 1.14 -14.97
C PRO A 2 9.40 0.77 -13.47
N PHE A 3 8.64 -0.28 -13.15
CA PHE A 3 8.27 -0.62 -11.77
C PHE A 3 9.46 -1.06 -10.90
N PHE A 4 10.28 -1.97 -11.40
CA PHE A 4 11.48 -2.43 -10.68
C PHE A 4 12.53 -1.34 -10.53
N VAL A 5 12.66 -0.46 -11.52
CA VAL A 5 13.57 0.69 -11.44
C VAL A 5 13.13 1.65 -10.33
N LEU A 6 11.82 1.82 -10.11
CA LEU A 6 11.28 2.62 -9.00
C LEU A 6 11.56 1.94 -7.64
N LEU A 7 11.32 0.63 -7.54
CA LEU A 7 11.52 -0.15 -6.32
C LEU A 7 12.99 -0.31 -5.92
N PHE A 8 13.89 -0.43 -6.89
CA PHE A 8 15.33 -0.60 -6.66
C PHE A 8 16.16 0.64 -6.94
N SER A 9 15.52 1.81 -7.15
CA SER A 9 16.24 3.08 -7.33
C SER A 9 17.22 3.29 -6.17
N PRO A 10 18.54 3.39 -6.45
CA PRO A 10 19.59 3.50 -5.44
C PRO A 10 19.55 4.84 -4.71
N ARG A 11 18.80 5.81 -5.24
CA ARG A 11 18.61 7.14 -4.63
C ARG A 11 17.85 7.09 -3.31
N GLY A 12 17.14 5.99 -3.02
CA GLY A 12 16.40 5.82 -1.77
C GLY A 12 15.22 6.79 -1.57
N ALA A 13 14.91 7.63 -2.57
CA ALA A 13 13.85 8.62 -2.57
C ALA A 13 13.15 8.68 -3.94
N ILE A 14 11.85 8.99 -3.95
CA ILE A 14 11.04 9.16 -5.17
C ILE A 14 10.16 10.39 -5.07
N GLY A 15 10.08 11.15 -6.17
CA GLY A 15 9.20 12.30 -6.28
C GLY A 15 7.74 11.91 -6.51
N ARG A 16 6.86 12.92 -6.58
CA ARG A 16 5.40 12.78 -6.68
C ARG A 16 4.91 11.96 -7.88
N GLY A 17 5.38 12.27 -9.09
CA GLY A 17 4.98 11.54 -10.31
C GLY A 17 5.34 10.05 -10.26
N PRO A 18 6.62 9.70 -10.02
CA PRO A 18 7.08 8.33 -9.81
C PRO A 18 6.30 7.55 -8.73
N PHE A 19 5.92 8.22 -7.64
CA PHE A 19 5.10 7.63 -6.57
C PHE A 19 3.70 7.23 -7.09
N TRP A 20 2.99 8.14 -7.76
CA TRP A 20 1.68 7.84 -8.36
C TRP A 20 1.76 6.74 -9.43
N THR A 21 2.78 6.77 -10.29
CA THR A 21 2.99 5.69 -11.27
C THR A 21 3.18 4.34 -10.57
N GLY A 22 3.94 4.28 -9.48
CA GLY A 22 4.11 3.07 -8.68
C GLY A 22 2.79 2.57 -8.09
N LEU A 23 1.96 3.46 -7.53
CA LEU A 23 0.65 3.12 -6.99
C LEU A 23 -0.32 2.61 -8.05
N PHE A 24 -0.39 3.25 -9.22
CA PHE A 24 -1.25 2.78 -10.32
C PHE A 24 -0.80 1.43 -10.88
N LEU A 25 0.51 1.17 -10.94
CA LEU A 25 1.03 -0.13 -11.34
C LEU A 25 0.69 -1.22 -10.30
N LEU A 26 0.75 -0.89 -9.00
CA LEU A 26 0.33 -1.78 -7.93
C LEU A 26 -1.17 -2.08 -8.02
N LEU A 27 -2.00 -1.05 -8.23
CA LEU A 27 -3.45 -1.20 -8.45
C LEU A 27 -3.76 -2.05 -9.68
N GLY A 28 -3.02 -1.85 -10.78
CA GLY A 28 -3.17 -2.68 -11.98
C GLY A 28 -2.82 -4.14 -11.72
N LEU A 29 -1.82 -4.41 -10.89
CA LEU A 29 -1.45 -5.76 -10.47
C LEU A 29 -2.54 -6.40 -9.58
N GLU A 30 -3.18 -5.61 -8.72
CA GLU A 30 -4.33 -6.04 -7.91
C GLU A 30 -5.55 -6.40 -8.76
N ILE A 31 -5.95 -5.52 -9.68
CA ILE A 31 -7.07 -5.77 -10.60
C ILE A 31 -6.75 -6.98 -11.49
N GLY A 32 -5.53 -7.06 -12.01
CA GLY A 32 -5.07 -8.19 -12.81
C GLY A 32 -5.12 -9.51 -12.04
N GLY A 33 -4.66 -9.52 -10.78
CA GLY A 33 -4.78 -10.66 -9.88
C GLY A 33 -6.24 -11.05 -9.65
N PHE A 34 -7.09 -10.09 -9.33
CA PHE A 34 -8.53 -10.33 -9.13
C PHE A 34 -9.19 -10.96 -10.36
N LEU A 35 -8.94 -10.42 -11.55
CA LEU A 35 -9.51 -10.95 -12.79
C LEU A 35 -8.94 -12.33 -13.16
N ALA A 36 -7.64 -12.57 -12.92
CA ALA A 36 -7.00 -13.84 -13.22
C ALA A 36 -7.51 -14.98 -12.32
N PHE A 37 -7.71 -14.67 -11.04
CA PHE A 37 -8.07 -15.66 -10.01
C PHE A 37 -9.57 -15.74 -9.72
N GLY A 38 -10.36 -14.74 -10.10
CA GLY A 38 -11.76 -14.65 -9.72
C GLY A 38 -12.67 -15.74 -10.30
N ARG A 39 -12.32 -16.27 -11.47
CA ARG A 39 -13.02 -17.41 -12.09
C ARG A 39 -12.75 -18.76 -11.43
N HIS A 40 -11.74 -18.83 -10.56
CA HIS A 40 -11.29 -20.07 -9.92
C HIS A 40 -11.92 -20.29 -8.52
N GLY A 41 -12.91 -19.47 -8.14
CA GLY A 41 -13.69 -19.63 -6.92
C GLY A 41 -13.15 -18.84 -5.72
N ALA A 42 -13.78 -19.02 -4.55
CA ALA A 42 -13.49 -18.26 -3.32
C ALA A 42 -12.08 -18.52 -2.75
N ALA A 43 -11.54 -19.74 -2.92
CA ALA A 43 -10.23 -20.14 -2.41
C ALA A 43 -9.04 -19.33 -3.03
N PRO A 44 -8.94 -19.15 -4.36
CA PRO A 44 -7.93 -18.28 -4.94
C PRO A 44 -8.28 -16.78 -4.82
N MET A 45 -9.55 -16.43 -4.57
CA MET A 45 -9.92 -15.06 -4.17
C MET A 45 -9.44 -14.69 -2.75
N ALA A 46 -9.21 -15.69 -1.88
CA ALA A 46 -8.53 -15.50 -0.60
C ALA A 46 -7.11 -14.92 -0.74
N ALA A 47 -6.46 -15.20 -1.88
CA ALA A 47 -5.13 -14.69 -2.19
C ALA A 47 -5.13 -13.25 -2.72
N ILE A 48 -6.31 -12.65 -2.91
CA ILE A 48 -6.47 -11.25 -3.31
C ILE A 48 -6.45 -10.42 -2.03
N PRO A 49 -5.40 -9.65 -1.75
CA PRO A 49 -5.11 -9.15 -0.41
C PRO A 49 -6.12 -8.13 0.14
N LEU A 50 -6.84 -7.39 -0.71
CA LEU A 50 -7.88 -6.46 -0.26
C LEU A 50 -9.26 -7.11 -0.09
N VAL A 51 -9.46 -8.31 -0.65
CA VAL A 51 -10.77 -8.95 -0.81
C VAL A 51 -10.84 -10.26 -0.04
N GLY A 52 -9.75 -11.02 -0.06
CA GLY A 52 -9.57 -12.31 0.56
C GLY A 52 -9.73 -12.35 2.08
N PRO A 53 -9.24 -11.36 2.86
CA PRO A 53 -9.48 -11.31 4.30
C PRO A 53 -10.94 -11.09 4.69
N TRP A 54 -11.77 -10.58 3.76
CA TRP A 54 -13.15 -10.14 4.05
C TRP A 54 -14.23 -11.00 3.38
N LEU A 55 -13.92 -11.68 2.27
CA LEU A 55 -14.86 -12.55 1.55
C LEU A 55 -14.76 -14.04 1.94
N VAL A 56 -13.70 -14.44 2.63
CA VAL A 56 -13.52 -15.84 3.00
C VAL A 56 -14.07 -16.06 4.40
N ASP A 57 -15.18 -16.76 4.46
CA ASP A 57 -15.67 -17.35 5.70
C ASP A 57 -14.60 -18.28 6.28
N VAL A 58 -13.91 -17.82 7.32
CA VAL A 58 -12.84 -18.55 8.02
C VAL A 58 -13.38 -19.80 8.74
N SER A 59 -14.71 -19.98 8.78
CA SER A 59 -15.37 -21.15 9.35
C SER A 59 -15.66 -22.27 8.33
N GLY A 60 -15.42 -22.06 7.04
CA GLY A 60 -15.60 -23.06 5.99
C GLY A 60 -14.35 -23.92 5.72
N PRO A 61 -14.47 -25.23 5.43
CA PRO A 61 -13.34 -26.16 5.21
C PRO A 61 -12.56 -25.90 3.90
N ALA A 62 -12.73 -24.74 3.26
CA ALA A 62 -12.42 -24.53 1.84
C ALA A 62 -10.98 -24.09 1.54
N LEU A 63 -10.15 -23.84 2.56
CA LEU A 63 -8.72 -23.55 2.36
C LEU A 63 -7.89 -24.57 3.14
N GLY A 64 -7.60 -25.69 2.48
CA GLY A 64 -6.46 -26.51 2.88
C GLY A 64 -5.18 -25.67 2.92
N PHE A 65 -4.16 -26.20 3.60
CA PHE A 65 -2.87 -25.55 3.86
C PHE A 65 -2.10 -25.12 2.58
N ASP A 66 -2.60 -25.41 1.39
CA ASP A 66 -1.95 -25.08 0.12
C ASP A 66 -2.41 -23.73 -0.47
N GLY A 67 -3.58 -23.20 -0.09
CA GLY A 67 -4.16 -21.97 -0.68
C GLY A 67 -3.77 -20.66 0.04
N TRP A 68 -3.51 -20.72 1.34
CA TRP A 68 -3.17 -19.55 2.16
C TRP A 68 -1.72 -19.07 1.95
N ILE A 69 -0.78 -19.97 1.63
CA ILE A 69 0.64 -19.65 1.45
C ILE A 69 0.86 -18.69 0.27
N PRO A 70 0.32 -18.94 -0.95
CA PRO A 70 0.42 -17.98 -2.05
C PRO A 70 -0.24 -16.64 -1.74
N GLY A 71 -1.38 -16.65 -1.04
CA GLY A 71 -2.08 -15.44 -0.64
C GLY A 71 -1.28 -14.58 0.33
N LEU A 72 -0.69 -15.17 1.36
CA LEU A 72 0.20 -14.48 2.29
C LEU A 72 1.46 -13.97 1.59
N LEU A 73 2.03 -14.72 0.66
CA LEU A 73 3.20 -14.29 -0.09
C LEU A 73 2.90 -13.05 -0.96
N ILE A 74 1.74 -13.04 -1.63
CA ILE A 74 1.29 -11.89 -2.42
C ILE A 74 1.03 -10.69 -1.51
N LEU A 75 0.33 -10.88 -0.39
CA LEU A 75 0.02 -9.83 0.58
C LEU A 75 1.30 -9.23 1.19
N ALA A 76 2.27 -10.08 1.55
CA ALA A 76 3.58 -9.66 2.05
C ALA A 76 4.38 -8.90 0.98
N LEU A 77 4.39 -9.40 -0.26
CA LEU A 77 5.08 -8.75 -1.38
C LEU A 77 4.48 -7.37 -1.68
N GLN A 78 3.16 -7.26 -1.67
CA GLN A 78 2.49 -5.97 -1.91
C GLN A 78 2.68 -5.00 -0.76
N GLY A 79 2.53 -5.45 0.49
CA GLY A 79 2.84 -4.66 1.68
C GLY A 79 4.29 -4.16 1.66
N TRP A 80 5.22 -4.99 1.16
CA TRP A 80 6.60 -4.60 0.94
C TRP A 80 6.73 -3.54 -0.16
N ILE A 81 6.11 -3.72 -1.34
CA ILE A 81 6.16 -2.74 -2.43
C ILE A 81 5.56 -1.40 -1.98
N SER A 82 4.35 -1.41 -1.43
CA SER A 82 3.65 -0.20 -0.98
C SER A 82 4.44 0.49 0.14
N GLY A 83 4.94 -0.28 1.11
CA GLY A 83 5.80 0.21 2.18
C GLY A 83 7.07 0.88 1.65
N VAL A 84 7.77 0.24 0.69
CA VAL A 84 8.97 0.81 0.07
C VAL A 84 8.65 2.10 -0.69
N LEU A 85 7.56 2.14 -1.47
CA LEU A 85 7.16 3.35 -2.19
C LEU A 85 6.84 4.51 -1.22
N CYS A 86 6.07 4.24 -0.16
CA CYS A 86 5.75 5.22 0.87
C CYS A 86 7.00 5.70 1.61
N LEU A 87 7.92 4.80 1.99
CA LEU A 87 9.18 5.17 2.66
C LEU A 87 10.08 6.01 1.78
N LYS A 88 10.21 5.66 0.49
CA LYS A 88 10.98 6.47 -0.46
C LYS A 88 10.35 7.85 -0.64
N ARG A 89 9.03 7.93 -0.63
CA ARG A 89 8.33 9.22 -0.74
C ARG A 89 8.46 10.06 0.52
N LEU A 90 8.35 9.46 1.70
CA LEU A 90 8.61 10.12 2.99
C LEU A 90 10.03 10.69 3.05
N ARG A 91 11.03 9.91 2.62
CA ARG A 91 12.42 10.37 2.53
C ARG A 91 12.59 11.53 1.54
N ASP A 92 11.91 11.48 0.40
CA ASP A 92 11.89 12.60 -0.55
C ASP A 92 11.31 13.86 0.13
N MET A 93 10.30 13.72 0.98
CA MET A 93 9.71 14.81 1.78
C MET A 93 10.56 15.22 3.00
N GLY A 94 11.73 14.61 3.24
CA GLY A 94 12.55 14.86 4.43
C GLY A 94 12.01 14.26 5.73
N HIS A 95 10.99 13.40 5.66
CA HIS A 95 10.38 12.74 6.81
C HIS A 95 11.01 11.34 7.04
N GLY A 96 11.03 10.93 8.31
CA GLY A 96 11.37 9.55 8.70
C GLY A 96 10.24 8.56 8.43
N ALA A 97 10.43 7.30 8.85
CA ALA A 97 9.42 6.25 8.72
C ALA A 97 8.21 6.42 9.66
N GLY A 98 8.26 7.38 10.60
CA GLY A 98 7.28 7.56 11.67
C GLY A 98 5.82 7.59 11.22
N PRO A 99 5.42 8.42 10.22
CA PRO A 99 4.04 8.47 9.76
C PRO A 99 3.52 7.12 9.23
N LEU A 100 4.37 6.38 8.50
CA LEU A 100 4.00 5.06 7.98
C LEU A 100 3.84 4.03 9.11
N VAL A 101 4.76 4.03 10.08
CA VAL A 101 4.67 3.16 11.26
C VAL A 101 3.42 3.49 12.09
N GLY A 102 3.09 4.77 12.22
CA GLY A 102 1.88 5.23 12.92
C GLY A 102 0.60 4.74 12.25
N VAL A 103 0.51 4.85 10.92
CA VAL A 103 -0.63 4.32 10.15
C VAL A 103 -0.74 2.80 10.28
N TRP A 104 0.36 2.07 10.14
CA TRP A 104 0.38 0.62 10.36
C TRP A 104 -0.05 0.23 11.78
N GLY A 105 0.45 0.93 12.79
CA GLY A 105 0.08 0.68 14.18
C GLY A 105 -1.40 0.94 14.44
N LEU A 106 -1.95 2.03 13.90
CA LEU A 106 -3.37 2.35 14.01
C LEU A 106 -4.24 1.32 13.28
N ASP A 107 -3.81 0.87 12.11
CA ASP A 107 -4.48 -0.17 11.32
C ASP A 107 -4.52 -1.52 12.07
N LEU A 108 -3.43 -1.88 12.75
CA LEU A 108 -3.38 -3.07 13.62
C LEU A 108 -4.32 -2.95 14.83
N ILE A 109 -4.36 -1.79 15.48
CA ILE A 109 -5.29 -1.55 16.60
C ILE A 109 -6.73 -1.63 16.13
N LEU A 110 -7.04 -0.99 15.00
CA LEU A 110 -8.36 -1.03 14.38
C LEU A 110 -8.77 -2.46 14.07
N THR A 111 -7.89 -3.22 13.40
CA THR A 111 -8.12 -4.63 13.06
C THR A 111 -8.33 -5.48 14.30
N GLY A 112 -7.51 -5.31 15.34
CA GLY A 112 -7.67 -6.01 16.62
C GLY A 112 -8.99 -5.69 17.32
N ALA A 113 -9.40 -4.43 17.36
CA ALA A 113 -10.66 -3.99 17.93
C ALA A 113 -11.87 -4.57 17.15
N LEU A 114 -11.76 -4.65 15.83
CA LEU A 114 -12.76 -5.27 14.97
C LEU A 114 -12.89 -6.76 15.19
N MET A 115 -11.76 -7.48 15.30
CA MET A 115 -11.78 -8.91 15.60
C MET A 115 -12.39 -9.19 16.97
N ALA A 116 -12.09 -8.36 17.98
CA ALA A 116 -12.72 -8.44 19.29
C ALA A 116 -14.23 -8.18 19.22
N TRP A 117 -14.65 -7.18 18.44
CA TRP A 117 -16.07 -6.87 18.24
C TRP A 117 -16.81 -8.00 17.52
N MET A 118 -16.24 -8.56 16.46
CA MET A 118 -16.79 -9.70 15.73
C MET A 118 -16.99 -10.93 16.61
N GLY A 119 -16.10 -11.17 17.59
CA GLY A 119 -16.21 -12.27 18.55
C GLY A 119 -17.47 -12.22 19.43
N HIS A 120 -18.15 -11.07 19.50
CA HIS A 120 -19.39 -10.90 20.27
C HIS A 120 -20.66 -10.94 19.42
N LEU A 121 -20.56 -11.12 18.10
CA LEU A 121 -21.68 -11.01 17.17
C LEU A 121 -22.05 -12.38 16.58
N GLN A 122 -23.34 -12.61 16.34
CA GLN A 122 -23.84 -13.82 15.67
C GLN A 122 -24.61 -13.48 14.40
N GLY A 123 -24.51 -14.34 13.37
CA GLY A 123 -25.27 -14.23 12.13
C GLY A 123 -24.92 -12.98 11.29
N MET A 124 -25.94 -12.36 10.68
CA MET A 124 -25.76 -11.18 9.78
C MET A 124 -25.10 -9.97 10.46
N ALA A 125 -25.02 -9.93 11.79
CA ALA A 125 -24.36 -8.85 12.53
C ALA A 125 -22.85 -8.76 12.26
N VAL A 126 -22.22 -9.83 11.75
CA VAL A 126 -20.78 -9.88 11.41
C VAL A 126 -20.42 -9.05 10.18
N ILE A 127 -21.38 -8.76 9.30
CA ILE A 127 -21.18 -8.01 8.06
C ILE A 127 -20.85 -6.54 8.33
N VAL A 128 -21.50 -5.93 9.33
CA VAL A 128 -21.31 -4.51 9.67
C VAL A 128 -19.87 -4.20 10.13
N PRO A 129 -19.27 -4.96 11.05
CA PRO A 129 -17.84 -4.84 11.39
C PRO A 129 -16.94 -4.91 10.16
N ILE A 130 -17.17 -5.87 9.26
CA ILE A 130 -16.34 -6.08 8.07
C ILE A 130 -16.28 -4.82 7.20
N PHE A 131 -17.43 -4.26 6.84
CA PHE A 131 -17.48 -3.03 6.04
C PHE A 131 -16.97 -1.81 6.80
N THR A 132 -17.20 -1.75 8.11
CA THR A 132 -16.68 -0.67 8.95
C THR A 132 -15.15 -0.70 9.01
N GLY A 133 -14.56 -1.90 9.14
CA GLY A 133 -13.13 -2.11 9.17
C GLY A 133 -12.44 -1.82 7.84
N ALA A 134 -12.95 -2.39 6.76
CA ALA A 134 -12.45 -2.11 5.42
C ALA A 134 -12.58 -0.62 5.08
N GLY A 135 -13.70 0.02 5.45
CA GLY A 135 -13.92 1.45 5.25
C GLY A 135 -12.95 2.32 6.05
N ALA A 136 -12.80 2.07 7.35
CA ALA A 136 -11.92 2.85 8.22
C ALA A 136 -10.44 2.68 7.85
N SER A 137 -9.99 1.45 7.57
CA SER A 137 -8.64 1.16 7.08
C SER A 137 -8.40 1.82 5.72
N GLY A 138 -9.36 1.70 4.80
CA GLY A 138 -9.30 2.33 3.48
C GLY A 138 -9.17 3.86 3.58
N LEU A 139 -9.95 4.51 4.43
CA LEU A 139 -9.86 5.96 4.66
C LEU A 139 -8.51 6.36 5.26
N LEU A 140 -7.99 5.60 6.22
CA LEU A 140 -6.68 5.86 6.83
C LEU A 140 -5.55 5.79 5.79
N TRP A 141 -5.55 4.75 4.97
CA TRP A 141 -4.57 4.59 3.89
C TRP A 141 -4.74 5.65 2.80
N LEU A 142 -5.97 5.97 2.40
CA LEU A 142 -6.24 7.04 1.44
C LEU A 142 -5.76 8.40 1.94
N ALA A 143 -5.93 8.70 3.23
CA ALA A 143 -5.42 9.92 3.83
C ALA A 143 -3.89 9.98 3.76
N LEU A 144 -3.20 8.88 4.11
CA LEU A 144 -1.75 8.80 4.01
C LEU A 144 -1.27 8.95 2.56
N LEU A 145 -1.84 8.19 1.62
CA LEU A 145 -1.45 8.20 0.21
C LEU A 145 -1.77 9.55 -0.45
N GLY A 146 -2.90 10.16 -0.10
CA GLY A 146 -3.27 11.49 -0.53
C GLY A 146 -2.28 12.54 -0.04
N TRP A 147 -1.92 12.50 1.24
CA TRP A 147 -0.90 13.39 1.82
C TRP A 147 0.46 13.23 1.11
N LEU A 148 0.97 12.00 0.99
CA LEU A 148 2.22 11.71 0.27
C LEU A 148 2.17 12.10 -1.21
N GLY A 149 0.99 12.00 -1.82
CA GLY A 149 0.72 12.28 -3.21
C GLY A 149 0.53 13.76 -3.54
N VAL A 150 0.29 14.63 -2.54
CA VAL A 150 0.03 16.06 -2.74
C VAL A 150 1.20 16.92 -2.27
N GLU A 151 1.81 16.60 -1.13
CA GLU A 151 2.83 17.44 -0.49
C GLU A 151 4.07 17.62 -1.39
N PRO A 152 4.54 18.84 -1.69
CA PRO A 152 5.77 19.01 -2.45
C PRO A 152 6.96 18.42 -1.70
N GLY A 153 7.82 17.66 -2.38
CA GLY A 153 9.15 17.38 -1.84
C GLY A 153 9.99 18.67 -1.82
N PRO A 154 11.04 18.78 -0.99
CA PRO A 154 12.02 19.85 -1.10
C PRO A 154 12.51 19.85 -2.54
N ARG A 155 12.16 20.91 -3.28
CA ARG A 155 12.76 21.15 -4.59
C ARG A 155 14.27 21.16 -4.35
N ARG A 156 14.98 20.12 -4.79
CA ARG A 156 16.40 20.30 -5.09
C ARG A 156 16.41 21.44 -6.10
N ALA A 157 16.91 22.59 -5.66
CA ALA A 157 17.15 23.74 -6.51
C ALA A 157 17.81 23.18 -7.77
N THR A 158 17.07 23.20 -8.87
CA THR A 158 17.67 22.99 -10.18
C THR A 158 18.69 24.12 -10.25
N PRO A 159 20.00 23.84 -10.33
CA PRO A 159 20.97 24.91 -10.46
C PRO A 159 20.53 25.73 -11.66
N ASP A 160 20.16 26.98 -11.41
CA ASP A 160 19.66 27.87 -12.44
C ASP A 160 20.76 27.98 -13.51
N PRO A 161 20.55 27.49 -14.74
CA PRO A 161 21.55 27.63 -15.80
C PRO A 161 21.88 29.11 -16.08
N ALA A 162 21.02 30.05 -15.63
CA ALA A 162 21.31 31.48 -15.69
C ALA A 162 22.41 31.95 -14.73
N LEU A 163 22.77 31.17 -13.70
CA LEU A 163 23.86 31.47 -12.76
C LEU A 163 25.19 30.78 -13.12
N ALA A 164 25.18 29.87 -14.09
CA ALA A 164 26.39 29.16 -14.54
C ALA A 164 27.43 30.03 -15.28
N PRO A 165 27.09 31.05 -16.10
CA PRO A 165 28.11 31.78 -16.86
C PRO A 165 28.88 32.83 -16.05
N ALA A 166 28.41 33.22 -14.85
CA ALA A 166 29.08 34.24 -14.05
C ALA A 166 30.37 33.75 -13.35
N ALA A 167 30.48 32.44 -13.10
CA ALA A 167 31.63 31.86 -12.41
C ALA A 167 32.84 31.59 -13.32
N MET A 168 32.64 31.57 -14.65
CA MET A 168 33.73 31.35 -15.62
C MET A 168 34.39 32.64 -16.12
N ALA A 169 33.82 33.82 -15.84
CA ALA A 169 34.37 35.10 -16.28
C ALA A 169 35.33 35.75 -15.28
N ALA A 170 35.61 35.10 -14.15
CA ALA A 170 36.41 35.64 -13.04
C ALA A 170 37.73 34.87 -12.78
N GLY A 171 38.19 34.07 -13.75
CA GLY A 171 39.43 33.27 -13.67
C GLY A 171 40.42 33.62 -14.75
#